data_AF-A0A3M0YVK3-F1
#
_entry.id   AF-A0A3M0YVK3-F1
#
_cell.length_a   1.000
_cell.length_b   1.000
_cell.length_c   1.000
_cell.angle_alpha   90.00
_cell.angle_beta   90.00
_cell.angle_gamma   90.00
#
_symmetry.space_group_name_H-M   'P 1'
#
loop_
_entity.id
_entity.type
_entity.pdbx_description
1 polymer ?
#
loop_
_entity_poly.entity_id
_entity_poly.type
_entity_poly.pdbx_seq_one_letter_code
_entity_poly.pdbx_strand_id
1 'polypeptide(L)' 'MFKRVEALQRHLQQRKAEGEAIGFVPTMGALHEGHLELLRRSMRENQCTVC' A
#
# COMPACT_ATOMS: atom_id res chain seq x y z
N MET A 1 -10.25 -1.88 -5.17
CA MET A 1 -10.08 -2.72 -3.96
C MET A 1 -9.84 -4.16 -4.38
N PHE A 2 -8.70 -4.73 -4.02
CA PHE A 2 -8.42 -6.15 -4.28
C PHE A 2 -9.07 -7.02 -3.19
N LYS A 3 -9.70 -8.13 -3.58
CA LYS A 3 -10.35 -9.08 -2.66
C LYS A 3 -9.67 -10.45 -2.64
N ARG A 4 -8.65 -10.65 -3.47
CA ARG A 4 -7.91 -11.91 -3.64
C ARG A 4 -6.42 -11.64 -3.64
N VAL A 5 -5.67 -12.51 -2.98
CA VAL A 5 -4.22 -12.36 -2.81
C VAL A 5 -3.50 -12.39 -4.16
N GLU A 6 -3.89 -13.28 -5.08
CA GLU A 6 -3.22 -13.40 -6.39
C GLU A 6 -3.44 -12.17 -7.28
N ALA A 7 -4.57 -11.49 -7.12
CA ALA A 7 -4.85 -10.27 -7.86
C ALA A 7 -4.00 -9.11 -7.33
N LEU A 8 -3.87 -8.99 -6.00
CA LEU A 8 -3.02 -7.98 -5.37
C LEU A 8 -1.55 -8.21 -5.70
N GLN A 9 -1.05 -9.45 -5.55
CA GLN A 9 0.34 -9.80 -5.81
C GLN A 9 0.75 -9.50 -7.26
N ARG A 10 -0.07 -9.86 -8.26
CA ARG A 10 0.22 -9.54 -9.66
C ARG A 10 0.34 -8.04 -9.92
N HIS A 11 -0.55 -7.25 -9.32
CA HIS A 11 -0.50 -5.79 -9.44
C HIS A 11 0.77 -5.21 -8.81
N LEU A 12 1.13 -5.65 -7.60
CA LEU A 12 2.34 -5.17 -6.92
C LEU A 12 3.63 -5.65 -7.63
N GLN A 13 3.62 -6.84 -8.23
CA GLN A 13 4.74 -7.33 -9.04
C GLN A 13 4.99 -6.47 -10.26
N GLN A 14 3.95 -6.06 -10.98
CA GLN A 14 4.09 -5.17 -12.13
C GLN A 14 4.74 -3.84 -11.71
N ARG A 15 4.24 -3.22 -10.64
CA ARG A 15 4.77 -1.94 -10.13
C ARG A 15 6.22 -2.07 -9.66
N LYS A 16 6.55 -3.19 -8.99
CA LYS A 16 7.93 -3.48 -8.59
C LYS A 16 8.84 -3.67 -9.81
N ALA A 17 8.35 -4.28 -10.88
CA ALA A 17 9.09 -4.43 -12.14
C ALA A 17 9.33 -3.09 -12.84
N GLU A 18 8.43 -2.12 -12.66
CA GLU A 18 8.59 -0.72 -13.09
C GLU A 18 9.56 0.08 -12.20
N GLY A 19 10.14 -0.56 -11.17
CA GLY A 19 11.14 0.06 -10.27
C GLY A 19 10.54 0.91 -9.15
N GLU A 20 9.22 0.84 -8.96
CA GLU A 20 8.54 1.64 -7.95
C GLU A 20 8.74 1.09 -6.54
N ALA A 21 9.03 1.99 -5.59
CA ALA A 21 8.98 1.71 -4.16
C ALA A 21 7.52 1.62 -3.70
N ILE A 22 7.24 0.59 -2.89
CA ILE A 22 5.91 0.25 -2.39
C ILE A 22 5.95 0.26 -0.87
N GLY A 23 5.20 1.19 -0.26
CA GLY A 23 4.97 1.26 1.16
C GLY A 23 3.77 0.42 1.57
N PHE A 24 3.85 -0.23 2.74
CA PHE A 24 2.80 -1.09 3.27
C PHE A 24 2.36 -0.61 4.65
N VAL A 25 1.06 -0.36 4.82
CA VAL A 25 0.44 0.08 6.07
C VAL A 25 -0.65 -0.92 6.47
N PRO A 26 -0.32 -2.02 7.17
CA PRO A 26 -1.31 -3.02 7.55
C PRO A 26 -2.33 -2.44 8.55
N THR A 27 -3.63 -2.64 8.29
CA THR A 27 -4.71 -2.25 9.22
C THR A 27 -5.75 -3.36 9.35
N MET A 28 -6.56 -3.31 10.43
CA MET A 28 -7.74 -4.16 10.60
C MET A 28 -9.05 -3.43 10.27
N GLY A 29 -9.00 -2.27 9.61
CA GLY A 29 -10.13 -1.36 9.43
C GLY A 29 -10.30 -0.36 10.57
N ALA A 30 -11.47 0.31 10.66
CA ALA A 30 -11.78 1.34 11.65
C ALA A 30 -10.70 2.44 11.76
N LEU A 31 -10.46 3.14 10.65
CA LEU A 31 -9.37 4.11 10.55
C LEU A 31 -9.60 5.34 11.46
N HIS A 32 -8.51 5.82 12.03
CA HIS A 32 -8.44 7.05 12.84
C HIS A 32 -7.13 7.79 12.49
N GLU A 33 -6.92 8.99 13.05
CA GLU A 33 -5.79 9.87 12.69
C GLU A 33 -4.42 9.18 12.74
N GLY A 34 -4.20 8.25 13.67
CA GLY A 34 -2.96 7.46 13.75
C GLY A 34 -2.70 6.65 12.47
N HIS A 35 -3.70 5.96 11.94
CA HIS A 35 -3.59 5.24 10.66
C HIS A 35 -3.39 6.21 9.49
N LEU A 36 -4.07 7.37 9.50
CA LEU A 36 -3.93 8.37 8.45
C LEU A 36 -2.52 8.95 8.40
N GLU A 37 -1.85 9.14 9.54
CA GLU A 37 -0.47 9.62 9.54
C GLU A 37 0.50 8.59 8.96
N LEU A 38 0.31 7.29 9.25
CA LEU A 38 1.09 6.22 8.63
C LEU A 38 0.89 6.19 7.11
N LEU A 39 -0.35 6.35 6.63
CA LEU A 39 -0.65 6.44 5.19
C LEU A 39 0.00 7.68 4.56
N ARG A 40 -0.14 8.86 5.18
CA ARG A 40 0.48 10.11 4.71
C ARG A 40 1.99 9.98 4.61
N ARG A 41 2.63 9.37 5.61
CA ARG A 41 4.07 9.09 5.59
C ARG A 41 4.45 8.13 4.46
N SER A 42 3.75 7.01 4.34
CA SER A 42 3.98 6.03 3.28
C SER A 42 3.89 6.64 1.88
N MET A 43 2.91 7.52 1.64
CA MET A 43 2.73 8.22 0.35
C MET A 43 3.82 9.25 0.06
N ARG A 44 4.49 9.81 1.09
CA ARG A 44 5.64 10.71 0.89
C ARG A 44 6.92 9.95 0.55
N GLU A 45 7.08 8.75 1.11
CA GLU A 45 8.32 7.97 1.02
C GLU A 45 8.33 6.97 -0.15
N ASN A 46 7.16 6.66 -0.73
CA ASN A 46 7.00 5.61 -1.75
C ASN A 46 6.14 6.09 -2.91
N GLN A 47 6.35 5.52 -4.10
CA GLN A 47 5.51 5.81 -5.27
C GLN A 47 4.13 5.13 -5.17
N CYS A 48 4.00 4.12 -4.30
CA CYS A 48 2.73 3.47 -3.99
C CYS A 48 2.61 3.08 -2.55
N THR A 49 1.38 3.18 -2.03
CA THR A 49 1.01 2.72 -0.70
C THR A 49 -0.10 1.70 -0.82
N VAL A 50 0.06 0.57 -0.13
CA VAL A 50 -0.97 -0.45 0.05
C VAL A 50 -1.29 -0.60 1.53
N CYS A 51 -2.56 -0.76 1.88
CA CYS A 51 -3.04 -0.88 3.25
C CYS A 51 -4.11 -1.96 3.42
#